data_AF-A0A954ZCR2-F1
#
_entry.id   AF-A0A954ZCR2-F1
#
_cell.length_a   1.000
_cell.length_b   1.000
_cell.length_c   1.000
_cell.angle_alpha   90.00
_cell.angle_beta   90.00
_cell.angle_gamma   90.00
#
_symmetry.space_group_name_H-M   'P 1'
#
loop_
_entity.id
_entity.type
_entity.pdbx_description
1 polymer ?
#
loop_
_entity_poly.entity_id
_entity_poly.type
_entity_poly.pdbx_seq_one_letter_code
_entity_poly.pdbx_strand_id
1 'polypeptide(L)'
;MTDALLQAIEWPSPSLGAVLLLHRPDVETLTVLSGCFRVVLFSLNDGFLTPEELGEVLVSDNRRNLFIGGTVNHNSKTITLWRGSLSSITVPFCAFEPSGNGTKPDFSKFSVADYGHTIKLGDYEAAADAVLYEFDPEFRREQGRQRRASEKSFGASLRRLRKQRGLSRNDFQPLSMKTIARIEQGKVGQVHGRTLVIIAKTLGVDRNEIENY
;
A
#
# COMPACT_ATOMS: atom_id res chain seq x y z
N MET A 1 1.94 11.30 -38.17
CA MET A 1 1.37 12.23 -37.16
C MET A 1 2.50 12.95 -36.43
N THR A 2 3.40 13.60 -37.16
CA THR A 2 4.64 14.18 -36.61
C THR A 2 4.65 15.71 -36.69
N ASP A 3 4.03 16.30 -37.71
CA ASP A 3 4.01 17.77 -37.87
C ASP A 3 3.08 18.51 -36.89
N ALA A 4 2.00 17.85 -36.42
CA ALA A 4 1.08 18.44 -35.46
C ALA A 4 1.68 18.54 -34.03
N LEU A 5 2.68 17.72 -33.71
CA LEU A 5 3.35 17.75 -32.40
C LEU A 5 4.49 18.78 -32.36
N LEU A 6 5.15 19.04 -33.49
CA LEU A 6 6.25 20.02 -33.57
C LEU A 6 5.78 21.47 -33.46
N GLN A 7 4.54 21.79 -33.84
CA GLN A 7 3.96 23.12 -33.61
C GLN A 7 3.62 23.42 -32.14
N ALA A 8 3.72 22.45 -31.22
CA ALA A 8 3.39 22.63 -29.81
C ALA A 8 4.51 23.26 -28.96
N ILE A 9 5.69 23.54 -29.54
CA ILE A 9 6.88 24.05 -28.83
C ILE A 9 6.71 25.53 -28.38
N GLU A 10 5.71 26.26 -28.88
CA GLU A 10 5.43 27.66 -28.49
C GLU A 10 4.16 27.86 -27.65
N TRP A 11 3.71 26.86 -26.88
CA TRP A 11 2.58 27.07 -25.97
C TRP A 11 3.03 27.35 -24.53
N PRO A 12 2.72 28.52 -23.94
CA PRO A 12 2.71 28.70 -22.50
C PRO A 12 1.45 28.03 -21.93
N SER A 13 1.35 26.71 -22.06
CA SER A 13 0.19 25.95 -21.61
C SER A 13 0.43 25.41 -20.20
N PRO A 14 -0.56 25.50 -19.30
CA PRO A 14 -0.49 24.80 -18.01
C PRO A 14 -0.29 23.31 -18.28
N SER A 15 0.67 22.68 -17.60
CA SER A 15 1.02 21.27 -17.80
C SER A 15 -0.23 20.39 -17.83
N LEU A 16 -0.37 19.53 -18.85
CA LEU A 16 -1.55 18.69 -19.13
C LEU A 16 -1.80 17.57 -18.09
N GLY A 17 -1.10 17.61 -16.95
CA GLY A 17 -1.18 16.60 -15.90
C GLY A 17 -0.09 15.54 -16.02
N ALA A 18 -0.48 14.27 -16.03
CA ALA A 18 0.43 13.13 -16.06
C ALA A 18 0.14 12.23 -17.26
N VAL A 19 1.19 11.63 -17.82
CA VAL A 19 1.11 10.66 -18.91
C VAL A 19 1.88 9.39 -18.54
N LEU A 20 1.27 8.24 -18.84
CA LEU A 20 1.85 6.92 -18.69
C LEU A 20 2.03 6.31 -20.09
N LEU A 21 3.27 5.99 -20.45
CA LEU A 21 3.64 5.43 -21.74
C LEU A 21 3.91 3.93 -21.56
N LEU A 22 3.02 3.11 -22.12
CA LEU A 22 3.14 1.64 -22.09
C LEU A 22 4.16 1.11 -23.10
N HIS A 23 4.63 1.97 -24.00
CA HIS A 23 5.65 1.64 -24.99
C HIS A 23 6.87 2.51 -24.78
N ARG A 24 8.04 1.97 -25.15
CA ARG A 24 9.29 2.69 -25.08
C ARG A 24 9.24 3.93 -26.00
N PRO A 25 9.26 5.15 -25.44
CA PRO A 25 9.37 6.35 -26.25
C PRO A 25 10.80 6.53 -26.75
N ASP A 26 10.95 7.20 -27.91
CA ASP A 26 12.24 7.75 -28.32
C ASP A 26 12.56 9.05 -27.55
N VAL A 27 13.80 9.51 -27.69
CA VAL A 27 14.31 10.68 -26.95
C VAL A 27 13.60 11.97 -27.36
N GLU A 28 13.22 12.09 -28.63
CA GLU A 28 12.52 13.26 -29.16
C GLU A 28 11.12 13.36 -28.55
N THR A 29 10.39 12.24 -28.54
CA THR A 29 9.07 12.10 -27.92
C THR A 29 9.13 12.39 -26.42
N LEU A 30 10.12 11.88 -25.70
CA LEU A 30 10.31 12.17 -24.28
C LEU A 30 10.50 13.67 -24.02
N THR A 31 11.30 14.33 -24.86
CA THR A 31 11.59 15.77 -24.72
C THR A 31 10.31 16.60 -24.87
N VAL A 32 9.49 16.28 -25.88
CA VAL A 32 8.20 16.94 -26.10
C VAL A 32 7.25 16.67 -24.94
N LEU A 33 7.09 15.41 -24.54
CA LEU A 33 6.16 15.03 -23.47
C LEU A 33 6.56 15.63 -22.12
N SER A 34 7.84 15.71 -21.80
CA SER A 34 8.33 16.39 -20.60
C SER A 34 8.09 17.90 -20.62
N GLY A 35 7.95 18.52 -21.80
CA GLY A 35 7.51 19.90 -21.94
C GLY A 35 6.00 20.08 -21.74
N CYS A 36 5.19 19.09 -22.10
CA CYS A 36 3.72 19.17 -22.04
C CYS A 36 3.11 18.65 -20.73
N PHE A 37 3.73 17.66 -20.09
CA PHE A 37 3.21 16.96 -18.92
C PHE A 37 4.10 17.16 -17.70
N ARG A 38 3.46 17.28 -16.53
CA ARG A 38 4.16 17.41 -15.24
C ARG A 38 4.83 16.10 -14.82
N VAL A 39 4.22 14.98 -15.19
CA VAL A 39 4.71 13.63 -14.87
C VAL A 39 4.68 12.80 -16.14
N VAL A 40 5.82 12.25 -16.52
CA VAL A 40 5.97 11.32 -17.64
C VAL A 40 6.54 10.04 -17.08
N LEU A 41 5.75 8.96 -17.09
CA LEU A 41 6.19 7.63 -16.68
C LEU A 41 6.29 6.73 -17.91
N PHE A 42 7.40 6.00 -18.01
CA PHE A 42 7.64 5.05 -19.09
C PHE A 42 8.53 3.93 -18.58
N SER A 43 8.37 2.73 -19.11
CA SER A 43 9.25 1.60 -18.83
C SER A 43 9.97 1.19 -20.10
N LEU A 44 11.20 0.67 -19.94
CA LEU A 44 12.04 0.25 -21.06
C LEU A 44 11.85 -1.22 -21.44
N ASN A 45 11.39 -2.06 -20.51
CA ASN A 45 11.39 -3.53 -20.63
C ASN A 45 10.09 -4.16 -20.05
N ASP A 46 8.91 -3.67 -20.45
CA ASP A 46 7.63 -4.17 -19.92
C ASP A 46 7.54 -4.16 -18.38
N GLY A 47 8.23 -3.21 -17.74
CA GLY A 47 8.30 -3.12 -16.28
C GLY A 47 7.04 -2.54 -15.63
N PHE A 48 5.91 -2.54 -16.34
CA PHE A 48 4.58 -2.20 -15.80
C PHE A 48 3.77 -3.48 -15.60
N LEU A 49 2.74 -3.37 -14.76
CA LEU A 49 1.67 -4.37 -14.67
C LEU A 49 1.01 -4.60 -16.04
N THR A 50 0.31 -5.74 -16.19
CA THR A 50 -0.50 -5.97 -17.38
C THR A 50 -1.59 -4.88 -17.50
N PRO A 51 -2.11 -4.60 -18.70
CA PRO A 51 -3.15 -3.58 -18.88
C PRO A 51 -4.36 -3.75 -17.94
N GLU A 52 -4.76 -4.99 -17.67
CA GLU A 52 -5.87 -5.33 -16.78
C GLU A 52 -5.56 -4.96 -15.32
N GLU A 53 -4.44 -5.47 -14.78
CA GLU A 53 -4.00 -5.17 -13.42
C GLU A 53 -3.75 -3.67 -13.23
N LEU A 54 -3.13 -3.04 -14.23
CA LEU A 54 -2.85 -1.61 -14.24
C LEU A 54 -4.13 -0.79 -14.14
N GLY A 55 -5.15 -1.12 -14.94
CA GLY A 55 -6.45 -0.45 -14.92
C GLY A 55 -7.10 -0.50 -13.54
N GLU A 56 -7.11 -1.69 -12.91
CA GLU A 56 -7.65 -1.88 -11.57
C GLU A 56 -6.88 -1.08 -10.51
N VAL A 57 -5.55 -1.11 -10.55
CA VAL A 57 -4.71 -0.38 -9.60
C VAL A 57 -4.96 1.12 -9.69
N LEU A 58 -5.05 1.70 -10.90
CA LEU A 58 -5.20 3.15 -11.09
C LEU A 58 -6.53 3.69 -10.54
N VAL A 59 -7.60 2.90 -10.57
CA VAL A 59 -8.92 3.29 -10.05
C VAL A 59 -9.13 2.95 -8.58
N SER A 60 -8.26 2.14 -7.98
CA SER A 60 -8.37 1.72 -6.59
C SER A 60 -8.21 2.87 -5.58
N ASP A 61 -8.93 2.79 -4.46
CA ASP A 61 -8.83 3.77 -3.37
C ASP A 61 -7.45 3.76 -2.69
N ASN A 62 -6.80 2.59 -2.67
CA ASN A 62 -5.48 2.38 -2.08
C ASN A 62 -4.33 2.46 -3.09
N ARG A 63 -4.55 2.98 -4.30
CA ARG A 63 -3.54 3.07 -5.39
C ARG A 63 -2.20 3.69 -5.01
N ARG A 64 -2.19 4.56 -3.99
CA ARG A 64 -0.97 5.17 -3.43
C ARG A 64 -0.06 4.19 -2.68
N ASN A 65 -0.56 2.99 -2.40
CA ASN A 65 0.13 1.90 -1.72
C ASN A 65 0.41 0.71 -2.65
N LEU A 66 0.08 0.84 -3.94
CA LEU A 66 0.24 -0.20 -4.95
C LEU A 66 1.27 0.26 -5.97
N PHE A 67 2.18 -0.63 -6.35
CA PHE A 67 3.12 -0.36 -7.43
C PHE A 67 2.49 -0.69 -8.78
N ILE A 68 2.66 0.19 -9.76
CA ILE A 68 2.22 -0.06 -11.14
C ILE A 68 3.36 -0.54 -12.03
N GLY A 69 4.61 -0.35 -11.59
CA GLY A 69 5.79 -0.72 -12.33
C GLY A 69 7.07 -0.14 -11.76
N GLY A 70 8.16 -0.25 -12.51
CA GLY A 70 9.43 0.36 -12.15
C GLY A 70 10.51 0.25 -13.22
N THR A 71 11.68 0.76 -12.87
CA THR A 71 12.92 0.66 -13.65
C THR A 71 14.09 0.31 -12.75
N VAL A 72 14.98 -0.51 -13.29
CA VAL A 72 16.22 -0.92 -12.63
C VAL A 72 17.38 -0.18 -13.26
N ASN A 73 18.22 0.44 -12.43
CA ASN A 73 19.45 1.06 -12.85
C ASN A 73 20.64 0.33 -12.21
N HIS A 74 21.34 -0.49 -13.00
CA HIS A 74 22.49 -1.25 -12.54
C HIS A 74 23.73 -0.38 -12.27
N ASN A 75 23.83 0.81 -12.89
CA ASN A 75 24.95 1.72 -12.67
C ASN A 75 24.87 2.36 -11.28
N SER A 76 23.69 2.84 -10.89
CA SER A 76 23.44 3.40 -9.56
C SER A 76 23.09 2.34 -8.50
N LYS A 77 22.84 1.09 -8.91
CA LYS A 77 22.36 -0.01 -8.05
C LYS A 77 21.07 0.36 -7.31
N THR A 78 20.11 0.91 -8.05
CA THR A 78 18.81 1.34 -7.52
C THR A 78 17.66 0.82 -8.37
N ILE A 79 16.50 0.63 -7.75
CA ILE A 79 15.22 0.42 -8.40
C ILE A 79 14.35 1.66 -8.15
N THR A 80 13.80 2.24 -9.22
CA THR A 80 12.76 3.26 -9.12
C THR A 80 11.41 2.60 -9.34
N LEU A 81 10.56 2.61 -8.32
CA LEU A 81 9.22 2.03 -8.35
C LEU A 81 8.19 3.14 -8.49
N TRP A 82 7.21 2.96 -9.38
CA TRP A 82 6.10 3.89 -9.57
C TRP A 82 4.84 3.35 -8.93
N ARG A 83 4.10 4.23 -8.27
CA ARG A 83 2.85 3.91 -7.59
C ARG A 83 1.65 4.20 -8.46
N GLY A 84 0.49 3.64 -8.12
CA GLY A 84 -0.78 3.96 -8.77
C GLY A 84 -1.21 5.42 -8.61
N SER A 85 -0.62 6.15 -7.65
CA SER A 85 -0.73 7.61 -7.55
C SER A 85 0.21 8.39 -8.47
N LEU A 86 0.97 7.71 -9.33
CA LEU A 86 1.99 8.25 -10.25
C LEU A 86 3.20 8.90 -9.56
N SER A 87 3.29 8.80 -8.23
CA SER A 87 4.49 9.13 -7.49
C SER A 87 5.49 7.98 -7.54
N SER A 88 6.78 8.30 -7.41
CA SER A 88 7.85 7.31 -7.40
C SER A 88 8.51 7.19 -6.04
N ILE A 89 9.21 6.08 -5.84
CA ILE A 89 10.15 5.86 -4.76
C ILE A 89 11.39 5.17 -5.32
N THR A 90 12.57 5.55 -4.84
CA THR A 90 13.84 4.94 -5.27
C THR A 90 14.42 4.14 -4.11
N VAL A 91 14.74 2.88 -4.37
CA VAL A 91 15.19 1.91 -3.37
C VAL A 91 16.55 1.36 -3.80
N PRO A 92 17.57 1.33 -2.92
CA PRO A 92 18.87 0.76 -3.25
C PRO A 92 18.81 -0.78 -3.29
N PHE A 93 19.67 -1.42 -4.08
CA PHE A 93 19.74 -2.89 -4.17
C PHE A 93 20.00 -3.56 -2.81
N CYS A 94 20.74 -2.90 -1.92
CA CYS A 94 21.03 -3.41 -0.59
C CYS A 94 19.79 -3.51 0.32
N ALA A 95 18.66 -2.92 -0.05
CA ALA A 95 17.40 -3.09 0.65
C ALA A 95 16.81 -4.50 0.48
N PHE A 96 17.21 -5.20 -0.58
CA PHE A 96 16.73 -6.53 -0.92
C PHE A 96 17.77 -7.56 -0.47
N GLU A 97 17.78 -7.85 0.84
CA GLU A 97 18.61 -8.92 1.38
C GLU A 97 18.08 -10.29 0.96
N PRO A 98 18.95 -11.33 0.88
CA PRO A 98 18.50 -12.69 0.60
C PRO A 98 17.40 -13.12 1.58
N SER A 99 16.38 -13.79 1.04
CA SER A 99 15.27 -14.31 1.83
C SER A 99 15.73 -15.36 2.84
N GLY A 100 14.90 -15.68 3.85
CA GLY A 100 15.24 -16.67 4.89
C GLY A 100 15.52 -18.10 4.36
N ASN A 101 15.10 -18.41 3.14
CA ASN A 101 15.40 -19.65 2.42
C ASN A 101 16.66 -19.56 1.52
N GLY A 102 17.37 -18.43 1.54
CA GLY A 102 18.57 -18.17 0.74
C GLY A 102 18.32 -17.63 -0.66
N THR A 103 17.06 -17.45 -1.10
CA THR A 103 16.75 -16.87 -2.41
C THR A 103 17.34 -15.47 -2.52
N LYS A 104 18.14 -15.23 -3.56
CA LYS A 104 18.78 -13.93 -3.82
C LYS A 104 17.99 -13.15 -4.88
N PRO A 105 17.93 -11.82 -4.78
CA PRO A 105 17.29 -11.01 -5.80
C PRO A 105 18.09 -11.02 -7.11
N ASP A 106 17.39 -11.28 -8.21
CA ASP A 106 17.89 -11.07 -9.57
C ASP A 106 17.26 -9.80 -10.14
N PHE A 107 18.02 -8.70 -10.05
CA PHE A 107 17.58 -7.39 -10.52
C PHE A 107 17.40 -7.30 -12.04
N SER A 108 17.96 -8.23 -12.81
CA SER A 108 17.74 -8.27 -14.26
C SER A 108 16.35 -8.79 -14.64
N LYS A 109 15.68 -9.48 -13.72
CA LYS A 109 14.33 -10.06 -13.87
C LYS A 109 13.30 -9.32 -13.03
N PHE A 110 13.43 -7.99 -12.99
CA PHE A 110 12.48 -7.15 -12.28
C PHE A 110 11.09 -7.20 -12.93
N SER A 111 10.06 -7.39 -12.10
CA SER A 111 8.67 -7.15 -12.47
C SER A 111 7.84 -6.77 -11.24
N VAL A 112 6.65 -6.25 -11.49
CA VAL A 112 5.61 -6.06 -10.47
C VAL A 112 4.49 -7.05 -10.75
N ALA A 113 3.93 -7.65 -9.71
CA ALA A 113 2.90 -8.67 -9.79
C ALA A 113 1.83 -8.47 -8.70
N ASP A 114 0.82 -9.32 -8.74
CA ASP A 114 -0.28 -9.37 -7.77
C ASP A 114 -0.96 -8.01 -7.61
N TYR A 115 -1.38 -7.40 -8.72
CA TYR A 115 -2.04 -6.08 -8.71
C TYR A 115 -1.23 -5.01 -7.94
N GLY A 116 0.09 -5.05 -8.06
CA GLY A 116 0.97 -4.07 -7.45
C GLY A 116 1.34 -4.33 -5.99
N HIS A 117 0.96 -5.50 -5.44
CA HIS A 117 1.31 -5.90 -4.09
C HIS A 117 2.67 -6.56 -3.98
N THR A 118 3.23 -7.08 -5.08
CA THR A 118 4.47 -7.86 -5.06
C THR A 118 5.47 -7.30 -6.05
N ILE A 119 6.72 -7.14 -5.59
CA ILE A 119 7.89 -6.87 -6.44
C ILE A 119 8.62 -8.19 -6.63
N LYS A 120 8.83 -8.60 -7.89
CA LYS A 120 9.60 -9.79 -8.23
C LYS A 120 10.97 -9.39 -8.76
N LEU A 121 12.00 -10.09 -8.29
CA LEU A 121 13.39 -9.97 -8.75
C LEU A 121 13.86 -11.39 -9.10
N GLY A 122 13.28 -11.95 -10.17
CA GLY A 122 13.35 -13.39 -10.46
C GLY A 122 12.47 -14.20 -9.51
N ASP A 123 13.05 -15.20 -8.85
CA ASP A 123 12.36 -16.04 -7.85
C ASP A 123 12.24 -15.36 -6.49
N TYR A 124 12.89 -14.21 -6.31
CA TYR A 124 12.79 -13.39 -5.11
C TYR A 124 11.53 -12.54 -5.15
N GLU A 125 10.80 -12.51 -4.04
CA GLU A 125 9.60 -11.69 -3.87
C GLU A 125 9.74 -10.77 -2.67
N ALA A 126 9.37 -9.50 -2.85
CA ALA A 126 9.22 -8.53 -1.79
C ALA A 126 7.82 -7.94 -1.81
N ALA A 127 7.20 -7.84 -0.63
CA ALA A 127 5.90 -7.23 -0.48
C ALA A 127 5.99 -5.70 -0.60
N ALA A 128 5.04 -5.10 -1.31
CA ALA A 128 5.01 -3.66 -1.56
C ALA A 128 4.89 -2.87 -0.25
N ASP A 129 4.11 -3.36 0.72
CA ASP A 129 3.93 -2.73 2.01
C ASP A 129 5.22 -2.70 2.85
N ALA A 130 6.05 -3.75 2.77
CA ALA A 130 7.36 -3.80 3.42
C ALA A 130 8.31 -2.74 2.83
N VAL A 131 8.36 -2.63 1.50
CA VAL A 131 9.17 -1.61 0.82
C VAL A 131 8.68 -0.20 1.16
N LEU A 132 7.38 0.05 1.10
CA LEU A 132 6.81 1.34 1.47
C LEU A 132 7.05 1.67 2.94
N TYR A 133 6.95 0.69 3.83
CA TYR A 133 7.23 0.90 5.25
C TYR A 133 8.68 1.34 5.48
N GLU A 134 9.65 0.75 4.77
CA GLU A 134 11.06 1.07 4.97
C GLU A 134 11.47 2.41 4.30
N PHE A 135 10.92 2.72 3.13
CA PHE A 135 11.40 3.84 2.31
C PHE A 135 10.44 5.02 2.19
N ASP A 136 9.17 4.88 2.59
CA ASP A 136 8.17 5.98 2.53
C ASP A 136 7.77 6.46 3.95
N PRO A 137 8.27 7.63 4.39
CA PRO A 137 7.91 8.22 5.67
C PRO A 137 6.42 8.54 5.82
N GLU A 138 5.72 8.89 4.74
CA GLU A 138 4.29 9.18 4.78
C GLU A 138 3.49 7.90 4.99
N PHE A 139 3.83 6.83 4.28
CA PHE A 139 3.23 5.52 4.48
C PHE A 139 3.37 5.05 5.94
N ARG A 140 4.57 5.20 6.53
CA ARG A 140 4.79 4.92 7.96
C ARG A 140 3.90 5.74 8.87
N ARG A 141 3.77 7.04 8.62
CA ARG A 141 2.94 7.95 9.43
C ARG A 141 1.47 7.54 9.36
N GLU A 142 0.98 7.18 8.18
CA GLU A 142 -0.39 6.74 7.98
C GLU A 142 -0.69 5.39 8.66
N GLN A 143 0.17 4.39 8.44
CA GLN A 143 0.12 3.12 9.18
C GLN A 143 0.14 3.35 10.70
N GLY A 144 0.99 4.26 11.19
CA GLY A 144 1.05 4.62 12.61
C GLY A 144 -0.21 5.33 13.12
N ARG A 145 -0.87 6.15 12.29
CA ARG A 145 -2.18 6.75 12.63
C ARG A 145 -3.27 5.68 12.66
N GLN A 146 -3.30 4.77 11.69
CA GLN A 146 -4.28 3.67 11.65
C GLN A 146 -4.10 2.72 12.83
N ARG A 147 -2.86 2.32 13.16
CA ARG A 147 -2.56 1.51 14.35
C ARG A 147 -3.04 2.19 15.62
N ARG A 148 -2.68 3.46 15.84
CA ARG A 148 -3.14 4.22 17.03
C ARG A 148 -4.66 4.40 17.07
N ALA A 149 -5.31 4.65 15.94
CA ALA A 149 -6.77 4.76 15.88
C ALA A 149 -7.43 3.40 16.22
N SER A 150 -6.87 2.31 15.71
CA SER A 150 -7.34 0.96 16.02
C SER A 150 -7.13 0.62 17.49
N GLU A 151 -5.99 0.98 18.08
CA GLU A 151 -5.63 0.75 19.48
C GLU A 151 -6.46 1.58 20.47
N LYS A 152 -6.96 2.75 20.07
CA LYS A 152 -7.85 3.59 20.88
C LYS A 152 -9.33 3.19 20.80
N SER A 153 -9.68 2.19 20.00
CA SER A 153 -11.07 1.78 19.86
C SER A 153 -11.55 0.93 21.04
N PHE A 154 -12.83 1.00 21.38
CA PHE A 154 -13.48 0.11 22.36
C PHE A 154 -13.13 -1.37 22.11
N GLY A 155 -13.09 -1.79 20.84
CA GLY A 155 -12.72 -3.15 20.44
C GLY A 155 -11.29 -3.54 20.81
N ALA A 156 -10.33 -2.63 20.70
CA ALA A 156 -8.95 -2.87 21.10
C ALA A 156 -8.78 -2.91 22.62
N SER A 157 -9.46 -2.02 23.35
CA SER A 157 -9.48 -2.06 24.81
C SER A 157 -10.12 -3.33 25.33
N LEU A 158 -11.26 -3.75 24.76
CA LEU A 158 -11.90 -5.04 25.02
C LEU A 158 -10.94 -6.22 24.76
N ARG A 159 -10.26 -6.24 23.61
CA ARG A 159 -9.31 -7.31 23.27
C ARG A 159 -8.15 -7.39 24.27
N ARG A 160 -7.59 -6.24 24.67
CA ARG A 160 -6.51 -6.16 25.66
C ARG A 160 -6.97 -6.64 27.02
N LEU A 161 -8.08 -6.11 27.53
CA LEU A 161 -8.63 -6.49 28.81
C LEU A 161 -9.00 -7.97 28.85
N ARG A 162 -9.62 -8.50 27.78
CA ARG A 162 -9.91 -9.94 27.67
C ARG A 162 -8.65 -10.79 27.78
N LYS A 163 -7.59 -10.45 27.05
CA LYS A 163 -6.30 -11.15 27.13
C LYS A 163 -5.66 -11.05 28.51
N GLN A 164 -5.70 -9.87 29.13
CA GLN A 164 -5.18 -9.64 30.49
C GLN A 164 -5.90 -10.49 31.53
N ARG A 165 -7.21 -10.73 31.34
CA ARG A 165 -8.02 -11.62 32.18
C ARG A 165 -7.91 -13.10 31.79
N GLY A 166 -7.11 -13.45 30.79
CA GLY A 166 -6.96 -14.84 30.33
C GLY A 166 -8.22 -15.43 29.69
N LEU A 167 -9.17 -14.60 29.27
CA LEU A 167 -10.48 -15.05 28.78
C LEU A 167 -10.45 -15.37 27.28
N SER A 168 -11.14 -16.44 26.91
CA SER A 168 -11.46 -16.80 25.54
C SER A 168 -12.63 -15.97 25.01
N ARG A 169 -12.82 -15.93 23.69
CA ARG A 169 -14.01 -15.30 23.09
C ARG A 169 -15.30 -16.08 23.36
N ASN A 170 -15.20 -17.36 23.72
CA ASN A 170 -16.36 -18.20 24.05
C ASN A 170 -16.91 -17.92 25.44
N ASP A 171 -16.13 -17.28 26.31
CA ASP A 171 -16.50 -17.06 27.72
C ASP A 171 -17.58 -15.97 27.87
N PHE A 172 -17.92 -15.27 26.78
CA PHE A 172 -18.86 -14.15 26.74
C PHE A 172 -20.32 -14.60 26.50
N GLN A 173 -20.70 -15.80 26.96
CA GLN A 173 -22.08 -16.29 26.77
C GLN A 173 -23.13 -15.34 27.37
N PRO A 174 -24.28 -15.13 26.71
CA PRO A 174 -24.76 -15.81 25.49
C PRO A 174 -24.27 -15.21 24.15
N LEU A 175 -23.27 -14.30 24.17
CA LEU A 175 -22.74 -13.71 22.94
C LEU A 175 -21.90 -14.73 22.18
N SER A 176 -22.11 -14.78 20.85
CA SER A 176 -21.30 -15.66 20.01
C SER A 176 -19.85 -15.17 19.91
N MET A 177 -18.93 -16.12 19.73
CA MET A 177 -17.52 -15.83 19.46
C MET A 177 -17.33 -14.86 18.29
N LYS A 178 -18.16 -15.00 17.25
CA LYS A 178 -18.14 -14.16 16.04
C LYS A 178 -18.56 -12.72 16.36
N THR A 179 -19.53 -12.54 17.25
CA THR A 179 -19.96 -11.22 17.73
C THR A 179 -18.83 -10.51 18.47
N ILE A 180 -18.19 -11.19 19.43
CA ILE A 180 -17.04 -10.64 20.15
C ILE A 180 -15.88 -10.32 19.19
N ALA A 181 -15.58 -11.21 18.25
CA ALA A 181 -14.53 -10.97 17.25
C ALA A 181 -14.83 -9.73 16.39
N ARG A 182 -16.09 -9.52 15.98
CA ARG A 182 -16.49 -8.33 15.20
C ARG A 182 -16.36 -7.04 16.01
N ILE A 183 -16.72 -7.06 17.30
CA ILE A 183 -16.57 -5.91 18.20
C ILE A 183 -15.09 -5.61 18.42
N GLU A 184 -14.26 -6.61 18.71
CA GLU A 184 -12.81 -6.45 18.85
C GLU A 184 -12.13 -5.89 17.59
N GLN A 185 -12.69 -6.19 16.41
CA GLN A 185 -12.22 -5.70 15.11
C GLN A 185 -12.75 -4.30 14.75
N GLY A 186 -13.56 -3.68 15.60
CA GLY A 186 -14.19 -2.39 15.29
C GLY A 186 -15.22 -2.44 14.15
N LYS A 187 -15.67 -3.63 13.75
CA LYS A 187 -16.69 -3.84 12.70
C LYS A 187 -18.13 -3.60 13.20
N VAL A 188 -18.27 -3.12 14.43
CA VAL A 188 -19.53 -2.78 15.08
C VAL A 188 -19.38 -1.34 15.55
N GLY A 189 -20.19 -0.43 14.98
CA GLY A 189 -20.07 1.01 15.24
C GLY A 189 -20.40 1.41 16.68
N GLN A 190 -21.51 0.90 17.22
CA GLN A 190 -21.85 1.02 18.64
C GLN A 190 -22.29 -0.34 19.19
N VAL A 191 -21.73 -0.72 20.34
CA VAL A 191 -22.15 -1.93 21.05
C VAL A 191 -23.45 -1.63 21.79
N HIS A 192 -24.51 -2.38 21.49
CA HIS A 192 -25.79 -2.22 22.18
C HIS A 192 -25.64 -2.39 23.69
N GLY A 193 -26.36 -1.58 24.48
CA GLY A 193 -26.23 -1.55 25.95
C GLY A 193 -26.38 -2.92 26.62
N ARG A 194 -27.27 -3.79 26.12
CA ARG A 194 -27.42 -5.17 26.64
C ARG A 194 -26.17 -6.03 26.40
N THR A 195 -25.54 -5.89 25.24
CA THR A 195 -24.28 -6.57 24.88
C THR A 195 -23.13 -6.04 25.74
N LEU A 196 -23.08 -4.73 25.96
CA LEU A 196 -22.09 -4.07 26.80
C LEU A 196 -22.15 -4.55 28.26
N VAL A 197 -23.36 -4.73 28.81
CA VAL A 197 -23.56 -5.26 30.17
C VAL A 197 -23.03 -6.69 30.31
N ILE A 198 -23.26 -7.54 29.30
CA ILE A 198 -22.74 -8.91 29.30
C ILE A 198 -21.20 -8.89 29.27
N ILE A 199 -20.63 -8.07 28.39
CA ILE A 199 -19.16 -7.92 28.26
C ILE A 199 -18.54 -7.41 29.56
N ALA A 200 -19.09 -6.35 30.16
CA ALA A 200 -18.61 -5.78 31.42
C ALA A 200 -18.68 -6.79 32.57
N LYS A 201 -19.80 -7.51 32.69
CA LYS A 201 -20.00 -8.55 33.70
C LYS A 201 -18.96 -9.67 33.56
N THR A 202 -18.72 -10.16 32.35
CA THR A 202 -17.74 -11.23 32.09
C THR A 202 -16.30 -10.77 32.36
N LEU A 203 -15.98 -9.49 32.10
CA LEU A 203 -14.66 -8.92 32.33
C LEU A 203 -14.40 -8.48 33.78
N GLY A 204 -15.45 -8.39 34.59
CA GLY A 204 -15.37 -7.95 35.99
C GLY A 204 -14.97 -6.48 36.14
N VAL A 205 -15.39 -5.61 35.21
CA VAL A 205 -15.14 -4.16 35.24
C VAL A 205 -16.44 -3.41 35.00
N ASP A 206 -16.47 -2.11 35.33
CA ASP A 206 -17.60 -1.27 34.92
C ASP A 206 -17.61 -1.09 33.38
N ARG A 207 -18.80 -0.93 32.82
CA ARG A 207 -18.98 -0.73 31.37
C ARG A 207 -18.23 0.50 30.82
N ASN A 208 -18.06 1.54 31.65
CA ASN A 208 -17.37 2.77 31.29
C ASN A 208 -15.84 2.64 31.46
N GLU A 209 -15.36 1.59 32.13
CA GLU A 209 -13.93 1.39 32.36
C GLU A 209 -13.26 0.61 31.22
N ILE A 210 -14.03 -0.11 30.41
CA ILE A 210 -13.48 -0.96 29.33
C ILE A 210 -12.62 -0.14 28.37
N GLU A 211 -13.05 1.07 27.99
CA GLU A 211 -12.33 1.93 27.03
C GLU A 211 -10.99 2.46 27.56
N ASN A 212 -10.78 2.42 28.88
CA ASN A 212 -9.57 2.96 29.53
C ASN A 212 -8.38 1.99 29.54
N TYR A 213 -8.57 0.74 29.10
CA TYR A 213 -7.51 -0.28 29.00
C TYR A 213 -6.88 -0.31 27.61
#